data_AF-A0A7W1S374-F1
#
_entry.id   AF-A0A7W1S374-F1
#
_cell.length_a   1.000
_cell.length_b   1.000
_cell.length_c   1.000
_cell.angle_alpha   90.00
_cell.angle_beta   90.00
_cell.angle_gamma   90.00
#
_symmetry.space_group_name_H-M   'P 1'
#
loop_
_entity.id
_entity.type
_entity.pdbx_description
1 polymer ?
#
loop_
_entity_poly.entity_id
_entity_poly.type
_entity_poly.pdbx_seq_one_letter_code
_entity_poly.pdbx_strand_id
1 'polypeptide(L)'
;MKRLRRVVLSVAVLVLIISIILLMNITASNPTRRRYSSEMPITMGKPNLIGDDGERILSNDLRLPNNNSNGQKQCICGSSSSNGGCKVCIAQIPGTSNRIPDFVTDGFIADSKNEQGLLYIGNKHDTEQIRDFVVASLLTNRRLYIYVRMNTVISSEFIQLVESTGGAVVPYFTVPAYLDPVDDTSRKSAAASGVVLIGMAWLEWRSFRKRSFTVPVPRSPKPLQPVDPIISASRKITHAEDFTTSAKERLQAKVDEDDVWNDL
;
A
#
# COMPACT_ATOMS: atom_id res chain seq x y z
N MET A 1 33.97 -0.71 -1.26
CA MET A 1 33.15 0.53 -1.36
C MET A 1 31.98 0.45 -2.36
N LYS A 2 32.17 0.40 -3.70
CA LYS A 2 31.03 0.44 -4.67
C LYS A 2 29.90 -0.58 -4.39
N ARG A 3 30.22 -1.85 -4.10
CA ARG A 3 29.23 -2.90 -3.78
C ARG A 3 28.43 -2.57 -2.51
N LEU A 4 29.11 -2.23 -1.41
CA LEU A 4 28.48 -1.80 -0.15
C LEU A 4 27.51 -0.64 -0.37
N ARG A 5 27.89 0.36 -1.17
CA ARG A 5 27.04 1.51 -1.48
C ARG A 5 25.74 1.10 -2.18
N ARG A 6 25.82 0.20 -3.18
CA ARG A 6 24.64 -0.33 -3.87
C ARG A 6 23.73 -1.09 -2.92
N VAL A 7 24.30 -1.92 -2.04
CA VAL A 7 23.51 -2.65 -1.01
C VAL A 7 22.78 -1.68 -0.09
N VAL A 8 23.47 -0.67 0.45
CA VAL A 8 22.84 0.36 1.32
C VAL A 8 21.73 1.11 0.57
N LEU A 9 21.94 1.47 -0.69
CA LEU A 9 20.93 2.17 -1.50
C LEU A 9 19.72 1.25 -1.77
N SER A 10 19.92 -0.01 -2.12
CA SER A 10 18.85 -1.00 -2.32
C SER A 10 18.04 -1.23 -1.04
N VAL A 11 18.69 -1.35 0.12
CA VAL A 11 18.03 -1.49 1.42
C VAL A 11 17.24 -0.22 1.76
N ALA A 12 17.81 0.98 1.54
CA ALA A 12 17.11 2.24 1.79
C ALA A 12 15.87 2.41 0.90
N VAL A 13 15.93 2.02 -0.39
CA VAL A 13 14.75 2.00 -1.28
C VAL A 13 13.70 1.00 -0.79
N LEU A 14 14.10 -0.22 -0.38
CA LEU A 14 13.17 -1.21 0.14
C LEU A 14 12.46 -0.74 1.41
N VAL A 15 13.20 -0.17 2.36
CA VAL A 15 12.65 0.41 3.61
C VAL A 15 11.69 1.56 3.29
N LEU A 16 12.02 2.43 2.33
CA LEU A 16 11.14 3.51 1.90
C LEU A 16 9.83 2.98 1.30
N ILE A 17 9.90 1.97 0.42
CA ILE A 17 8.70 1.34 -0.18
C ILE A 17 7.81 0.72 0.90
N ILE A 18 8.38 -0.05 1.84
CA ILE A 18 7.62 -0.65 2.95
C ILE A 18 6.98 0.46 3.82
N SER A 19 7.72 1.55 4.08
CA SER A 19 7.22 2.69 4.86
C SER A 19 6.12 3.49 4.14
N ILE A 20 6.00 3.38 2.81
CA ILE A 20 4.93 3.98 1.98
C ILE A 20 3.73 3.03 1.82
N ILE A 21 3.92 1.72 1.97
CA ILE A 21 2.83 0.72 2.01
C ILE A 21 2.15 0.74 3.38
N LEU A 22 2.91 0.98 4.46
CA LEU A 22 2.41 1.63 5.68
C LEU A 22 2.20 3.13 5.38
N LEU A 23 1.52 3.92 6.22
CA LEU A 23 0.95 5.24 5.85
C LEU A 23 -0.20 5.13 4.82
N MET A 24 -0.06 4.32 3.77
CA MET A 24 -1.21 3.85 3.00
C MET A 24 -2.06 2.94 3.89
N ASN A 25 -3.15 3.51 4.42
CA ASN A 25 -4.09 2.89 5.38
C ASN A 25 -4.94 1.78 4.72
N ILE A 26 -4.30 0.76 4.13
CA ILE A 26 -4.92 -0.29 3.29
C ILE A 26 -4.37 -1.71 3.58
N THR A 27 -3.62 -1.89 4.67
CA THR A 27 -2.89 -3.12 4.98
C THR A 27 -3.58 -4.04 5.98
N ALA A 28 -4.88 -3.84 6.27
CA ALA A 28 -5.59 -4.63 7.27
C ALA A 28 -6.31 -5.85 6.65
N SER A 29 -6.47 -6.91 7.43
CA SER A 29 -7.11 -8.17 7.04
C SER A 29 -8.65 -8.15 7.13
N ASN A 30 -9.25 -7.06 7.60
CA ASN A 30 -10.70 -6.91 7.72
C ASN A 30 -11.36 -6.48 6.39
N PRO A 31 -12.70 -6.60 6.23
CA PRO A 31 -13.42 -6.25 5.01
C PRO A 31 -13.19 -4.85 4.44
N THR A 32 -13.00 -3.81 5.27
CA THR A 32 -12.67 -2.45 4.77
C THR A 32 -11.28 -2.39 4.12
N ARG A 33 -10.40 -3.34 4.47
CA ARG A 33 -8.94 -3.38 4.24
C ARG A 33 -8.15 -2.25 4.92
N ARG A 34 -8.82 -1.33 5.62
CA ARG A 34 -8.21 -0.19 6.31
C ARG A 34 -7.87 -0.56 7.75
N ARG A 35 -6.78 0.02 8.27
CA ARG A 35 -6.43 -0.07 9.70
C ARG A 35 -7.37 0.83 10.52
N TYR A 36 -7.72 1.99 9.97
CA TYR A 36 -8.57 3.00 10.59
C TYR A 36 -9.64 3.54 9.64
N SER A 37 -10.72 4.05 10.23
CA SER A 37 -11.83 4.72 9.55
C SER A 37 -11.41 5.87 8.61
N SER A 38 -12.28 6.24 7.66
CA SER A 38 -12.16 7.46 6.86
C SER A 38 -12.19 8.74 7.69
N GLU A 39 -12.99 8.71 8.75
CA GLU A 39 -13.37 9.85 9.57
C GLU A 39 -13.27 9.45 11.05
N MET A 40 -12.99 10.42 11.91
CA MET A 40 -13.11 10.26 13.35
C MET A 40 -14.59 10.41 13.72
N PRO A 41 -15.24 9.42 14.36
CA PRO A 41 -16.65 9.54 14.67
C PRO A 41 -16.89 10.51 15.82
N ILE A 42 -18.14 10.95 15.94
CA ILE A 42 -18.64 11.65 17.12
C ILE A 42 -18.46 10.75 18.35
N THR A 43 -17.80 11.27 19.39
CA THR A 43 -17.50 10.53 20.64
C THR A 43 -18.19 11.11 21.88
N MET A 44 -18.87 12.25 21.74
CA MET A 44 -19.56 12.98 22.80
C MET A 44 -20.94 13.44 22.31
N GLY A 45 -21.94 13.46 23.19
CA GLY A 45 -23.30 13.89 22.86
C GLY A 45 -24.36 12.81 23.17
N LYS A 46 -25.42 12.77 22.37
CA LYS A 46 -26.50 11.78 22.53
C LYS A 46 -26.05 10.39 22.06
N PRO A 47 -26.30 9.30 22.82
CA PRO A 47 -25.87 7.94 22.45
C PRO A 47 -26.25 7.52 21.02
N ASN A 48 -27.49 7.79 20.59
CA ASN A 48 -27.95 7.44 19.25
C ASN A 48 -27.08 8.11 18.17
N LEU A 49 -26.75 9.40 18.31
CA LEU A 49 -25.91 10.12 17.34
C LEU A 49 -24.46 9.60 17.31
N ILE A 50 -23.98 9.03 18.42
CA ILE A 50 -22.67 8.38 18.52
C ILE A 50 -22.70 7.04 17.77
N GLY A 51 -23.77 6.25 17.92
CA GLY A 51 -23.99 5.01 17.16
C GLY A 51 -24.16 5.29 15.65
N ASP A 52 -25.16 6.09 15.29
CA ASP A 52 -25.54 6.45 13.92
C ASP A 52 -24.34 6.95 13.09
N ASP A 53 -23.44 7.74 13.70
CA ASP A 53 -22.25 8.26 13.03
C ASP A 53 -21.15 7.20 12.82
N GLY A 54 -20.97 6.28 13.78
CA GLY A 54 -20.11 5.12 13.60
C GLY A 54 -20.60 4.19 12.49
N GLU A 55 -21.92 3.92 12.49
CA GLU A 55 -22.61 3.16 11.43
C GLU A 55 -22.45 3.84 10.07
N ARG A 56 -22.65 5.17 9.97
CA ARG A 56 -22.47 5.96 8.75
C ARG A 56 -21.04 5.85 8.19
N ILE A 57 -20.04 6.02 9.04
CA ILE A 57 -18.63 5.98 8.62
C ILE A 57 -18.26 4.57 8.13
N LEU A 58 -18.68 3.54 8.87
CA LEU A 58 -18.43 2.15 8.46
C LEU A 58 -19.18 1.77 7.17
N SER A 59 -20.40 2.27 6.97
CA SER A 59 -21.16 2.09 5.72
C SER A 59 -20.40 2.64 4.51
N ASN A 60 -19.82 3.83 4.63
CA ASN A 60 -19.00 4.46 3.59
C ASN A 60 -17.71 3.67 3.32
N ASP A 61 -17.01 3.23 4.36
CA ASP A 61 -15.74 2.49 4.24
C ASP A 61 -15.91 1.07 3.69
N LEU A 62 -16.96 0.35 4.10
CA LEU A 62 -17.32 -0.95 3.54
C LEU A 62 -17.92 -0.84 2.13
N ARG A 63 -18.42 0.35 1.75
CA ARG A 63 -19.27 0.58 0.57
C ARG A 63 -20.52 -0.30 0.57
N LEU A 64 -21.09 -0.51 1.75
CA LEU A 64 -22.30 -1.30 1.98
C LEU A 64 -23.36 -0.43 2.64
N PRO A 65 -24.62 -0.46 2.17
CA PRO A 65 -25.70 0.27 2.81
C PRO A 65 -26.03 -0.37 4.17
N ASN A 66 -26.26 0.47 5.18
CA ASN A 66 -26.67 0.02 6.51
C ASN A 66 -27.98 -0.81 6.44
N ASN A 67 -28.01 -1.95 7.11
CA ASN A 67 -29.11 -2.91 7.13
C ASN A 67 -30.39 -2.37 7.79
N ASN A 68 -30.29 -1.35 8.66
CA ASN A 68 -31.44 -0.59 9.16
C ASN A 68 -32.16 0.25 8.09
N SER A 69 -31.55 0.47 6.91
CA SER A 69 -32.16 1.23 5.81
C SER A 69 -33.46 0.61 5.28
N ASN A 70 -34.38 1.48 4.89
CA ASN A 70 -35.62 1.10 4.22
C ASN A 70 -35.34 0.28 2.96
N GLY A 71 -35.78 -0.98 2.96
CA GLY A 71 -35.65 -1.87 1.80
C GLY A 71 -35.21 -3.27 2.15
N GLN A 72 -34.24 -3.41 3.06
CA GLN A 72 -33.34 -4.57 3.08
C GLN A 72 -33.13 -5.24 4.46
N LYS A 73 -33.87 -4.83 5.48
CA LYS A 73 -33.67 -5.25 6.89
C LYS A 73 -33.66 -6.78 7.09
N GLN A 74 -32.45 -7.33 7.14
CA GLN A 74 -32.11 -8.71 7.45
C GLN A 74 -31.91 -8.86 8.96
N CYS A 75 -32.44 -9.94 9.55
CA CYS A 75 -32.43 -10.14 11.00
C CYS A 75 -32.01 -11.54 11.40
N ILE A 76 -31.53 -11.64 12.62
CA ILE A 76 -31.41 -12.89 13.37
C ILE A 76 -32.69 -12.97 14.21
N CYS A 77 -33.54 -13.94 13.90
CA CYS A 77 -34.90 -14.00 14.39
C CYS A 77 -35.02 -14.95 15.59
N GLY A 78 -35.77 -14.53 16.61
CA GLY A 78 -36.15 -15.36 17.73
C GLY A 78 -37.30 -16.32 17.39
N SER A 79 -37.81 -17.02 18.42
CA SER A 79 -38.97 -17.92 18.28
C SER A 79 -40.33 -17.19 18.18
N SER A 80 -40.38 -15.87 18.29
CA SER A 80 -41.63 -15.09 18.32
C SER A 80 -42.19 -14.82 16.92
N SER A 81 -43.49 -15.02 16.75
CA SER A 81 -44.21 -14.91 15.47
C SER A 81 -44.37 -13.48 14.91
N SER A 82 -44.00 -12.44 15.66
CA SER A 82 -43.91 -11.09 15.14
C SER A 82 -42.51 -10.84 14.57
N ASN A 83 -42.44 -10.59 13.26
CA ASN A 83 -41.17 -10.29 12.58
C ASN A 83 -40.49 -8.99 13.07
N GLY A 84 -41.09 -8.18 13.95
CA GLY A 84 -40.40 -7.04 14.59
C GLY A 84 -39.84 -5.97 13.63
N GLY A 85 -40.40 -5.85 12.43
CA GLY A 85 -39.88 -4.98 11.35
C GLY A 85 -38.81 -5.62 10.45
N CYS A 86 -38.43 -6.86 10.71
CA CYS A 86 -37.56 -7.66 9.85
C CYS A 86 -38.26 -8.05 8.55
N LYS A 87 -37.54 -7.92 7.43
CA LYS A 87 -38.00 -8.38 6.12
C LYS A 87 -37.56 -9.80 5.81
N VAL A 88 -36.35 -10.17 6.24
CA VAL A 88 -35.75 -11.48 6.00
C VAL A 88 -35.10 -11.97 7.29
N CYS A 89 -35.34 -13.21 7.68
CA CYS A 89 -34.59 -13.88 8.74
C CYS A 89 -33.39 -14.61 8.11
N ILE A 90 -32.16 -14.18 8.42
CA ILE A 90 -30.93 -14.83 7.95
C ILE A 90 -30.51 -16.02 8.83
N ALA A 91 -30.96 -16.03 10.08
CA ALA A 91 -30.79 -17.13 11.02
C ALA A 91 -31.98 -17.15 11.99
N GLN A 92 -32.28 -18.32 12.56
CA GLN A 92 -33.23 -18.48 13.65
C GLN A 92 -32.50 -19.00 14.89
N ILE A 93 -32.63 -18.29 16.01
CA ILE A 93 -32.02 -18.69 17.30
C ILE A 93 -33.13 -18.80 18.34
N PRO A 94 -33.45 -20.01 18.83
CA PRO A 94 -34.50 -20.17 19.83
C PRO A 94 -34.20 -19.44 21.14
N GLY A 95 -35.21 -18.79 21.71
CA GLY A 95 -35.10 -18.12 23.02
C GLY A 95 -34.45 -16.73 23.02
N THR A 96 -34.06 -16.17 21.88
CA THR A 96 -33.53 -14.80 21.77
C THR A 96 -34.60 -13.81 21.33
N SER A 97 -34.32 -12.51 21.45
CA SER A 97 -35.08 -11.46 20.77
C SER A 97 -34.58 -11.27 19.33
N ASN A 98 -35.39 -10.67 18.46
CA ASN A 98 -34.95 -10.34 17.09
C ASN A 98 -33.79 -9.33 17.15
N ARG A 99 -32.64 -9.69 16.56
CA ARG A 99 -31.47 -8.82 16.44
C ARG A 99 -31.27 -8.39 14.99
N ILE A 100 -30.86 -7.14 14.79
CA ILE A 100 -30.50 -6.57 13.48
C ILE A 100 -29.00 -6.25 13.57
N PRO A 101 -28.12 -6.93 12.81
CA PRO A 101 -26.73 -6.49 12.63
C PRO A 101 -26.67 -5.26 11.71
N ASP A 102 -25.72 -4.35 11.92
CA ASP A 102 -25.60 -3.13 11.10
C ASP A 102 -25.34 -3.43 9.61
N PHE A 103 -24.57 -4.48 9.30
CA PHE A 103 -24.21 -4.88 7.94
C PHE A 103 -24.27 -6.38 7.75
N VAL A 104 -24.85 -6.81 6.62
CA VAL A 104 -24.98 -8.23 6.26
C VAL A 104 -24.64 -8.41 4.79
N THR A 105 -23.75 -9.35 4.51
CA THR A 105 -23.37 -9.82 3.16
C THR A 105 -23.36 -11.35 3.13
N ASP A 106 -23.14 -11.94 1.96
CA ASP A 106 -23.00 -13.39 1.84
C ASP A 106 -21.75 -13.96 2.51
N GLY A 107 -20.67 -13.17 2.66
CA GLY A 107 -19.41 -13.61 3.26
C GLY A 107 -19.23 -13.23 4.74
N PHE A 108 -19.90 -12.17 5.20
CA PHE A 108 -19.75 -11.67 6.57
C PHE A 108 -20.97 -10.91 7.10
N ILE A 109 -21.08 -10.92 8.42
CA ILE A 109 -21.90 -10.03 9.24
C ILE A 109 -20.93 -9.02 9.87
N ALA A 110 -21.31 -7.75 9.93
CA ALA A 110 -20.53 -6.73 10.65
C ALA A 110 -21.42 -5.80 11.48
N ASP A 111 -20.85 -5.31 12.57
CA ASP A 111 -21.49 -4.45 13.55
C ASP A 111 -20.51 -3.37 14.01
N SER A 112 -21.02 -2.18 14.34
CA SER A 112 -20.23 -1.04 14.78
C SER A 112 -20.57 -0.67 16.22
N LYS A 113 -19.55 -0.61 17.09
CA LYS A 113 -19.68 -0.26 18.50
C LYS A 113 -18.80 0.93 18.83
N ASN A 114 -19.35 2.14 18.64
CA ASN A 114 -18.69 3.40 18.98
C ASN A 114 -18.74 3.68 20.50
N GLU A 115 -18.31 2.71 21.31
CA GLU A 115 -18.45 2.70 22.77
C GLU A 115 -17.11 2.70 23.52
N GLN A 116 -17.12 3.04 24.82
CA GLN A 116 -15.88 3.09 25.63
C GLN A 116 -15.50 1.73 26.22
N GLY A 117 -16.46 0.80 26.35
CA GLY A 117 -16.18 -0.54 26.83
C GLY A 117 -17.25 -1.54 26.40
N LEU A 118 -16.79 -2.71 25.97
CA LEU A 118 -17.60 -3.90 25.70
C LEU A 118 -17.20 -4.95 26.74
N LEU A 119 -17.76 -4.79 27.94
CA LEU A 119 -17.43 -5.60 29.11
C LEU A 119 -18.54 -6.58 29.44
N TYR A 120 -18.17 -7.87 29.52
CA TYR A 120 -19.06 -8.97 29.92
C TYR A 120 -19.74 -8.71 31.29
N ILE A 121 -19.02 -8.06 32.20
CA ILE A 121 -19.52 -7.63 33.52
C ILE A 121 -19.97 -6.18 33.42
N GLY A 122 -21.24 -5.96 33.08
CA GLY A 122 -21.89 -4.65 33.11
C GLY A 122 -22.83 -4.40 31.93
N ASN A 123 -22.45 -4.82 30.71
CA ASN A 123 -23.26 -4.60 29.52
C ASN A 123 -23.83 -5.92 28.96
N LYS A 124 -24.85 -6.44 29.66
CA LYS A 124 -25.51 -7.71 29.28
C LYS A 124 -26.15 -7.66 27.90
N HIS A 125 -26.75 -6.54 27.51
CA HIS A 125 -27.51 -6.45 26.27
C HIS A 125 -26.63 -6.67 25.04
N ASP A 126 -25.47 -6.01 24.99
CA ASP A 126 -24.51 -6.16 23.89
C ASP A 126 -23.80 -7.52 23.97
N THR A 127 -23.49 -8.00 25.16
CA THR A 127 -22.89 -9.34 25.34
C THR A 127 -23.81 -10.44 24.79
N GLU A 128 -25.11 -10.35 25.06
CA GLU A 128 -26.12 -11.24 24.48
C GLU A 128 -26.27 -11.02 22.97
N GLN A 129 -26.33 -9.77 22.49
CA GLN A 129 -26.44 -9.46 21.06
C GLN A 129 -25.27 -10.03 20.25
N ILE A 130 -24.02 -9.83 20.67
CA ILE A 130 -22.86 -10.37 19.95
C ILE A 130 -22.82 -11.90 20.06
N ARG A 131 -23.26 -12.50 21.17
CA ARG A 131 -23.40 -13.97 21.24
C ARG A 131 -24.41 -14.48 20.19
N ASP A 132 -25.55 -13.82 20.05
CA ASP A 132 -26.54 -14.12 19.01
C ASP A 132 -25.94 -13.96 17.60
N PHE A 133 -25.14 -12.91 17.38
CA PHE A 133 -24.43 -12.67 16.13
C PHE A 133 -23.39 -13.76 15.81
N VAL A 134 -22.65 -14.25 16.80
CA VAL A 134 -21.68 -15.34 16.62
C VAL A 134 -22.38 -16.64 16.24
N VAL A 135 -23.47 -17.00 16.94
CA VAL A 135 -24.26 -18.18 16.62
C VAL A 135 -24.85 -18.08 15.20
N ALA A 136 -25.42 -16.93 14.83
CA ALA A 136 -25.92 -16.71 13.48
C ALA A 136 -24.81 -16.77 12.41
N SER A 137 -23.63 -16.22 12.69
CA SER A 137 -22.47 -16.24 11.81
C SER A 137 -22.01 -17.68 11.53
N LEU A 138 -21.89 -18.50 12.58
CA LEU A 138 -21.56 -19.92 12.45
C LEU A 138 -22.64 -20.70 11.68
N LEU A 139 -23.92 -20.49 11.98
CA LEU A 139 -25.04 -21.14 11.29
C LEU A 139 -25.15 -20.77 9.80
N THR A 140 -24.73 -19.56 9.43
CA THR A 140 -24.79 -19.06 8.04
C THR A 140 -23.47 -19.18 7.29
N ASN A 141 -22.42 -19.73 7.92
CA ASN A 141 -21.05 -19.78 7.41
C ASN A 141 -20.51 -18.39 6.98
N ARG A 142 -20.86 -17.36 7.76
CA ARG A 142 -20.43 -15.97 7.59
C ARG A 142 -19.42 -15.63 8.70
N ARG A 143 -18.44 -14.77 8.39
CA ARG A 143 -17.51 -14.23 9.40
C ARG A 143 -18.15 -13.08 10.16
N LEU A 144 -17.84 -12.90 11.44
CA LEU A 144 -18.31 -11.75 12.23
C LEU A 144 -17.21 -10.70 12.42
N TYR A 145 -17.48 -9.46 12.03
CA TYR A 145 -16.57 -8.34 12.28
C TYR A 145 -17.21 -7.28 13.18
N ILE A 146 -16.64 -7.07 14.37
CA ILE A 146 -17.10 -6.05 15.31
C ILE A 146 -16.12 -4.88 15.27
N TYR A 147 -16.53 -3.74 14.73
CA TYR A 147 -15.70 -2.55 14.59
C TYR A 147 -15.86 -1.64 15.81
N VAL A 148 -14.77 -1.37 16.52
CA VAL A 148 -14.77 -0.67 17.81
C VAL A 148 -13.89 0.57 17.79
N ARG A 149 -13.95 1.41 18.84
CA ARG A 149 -12.97 2.49 19.01
C ARG A 149 -11.61 1.96 19.40
N MET A 150 -10.55 2.70 19.02
CA MET A 150 -9.16 2.40 19.39
C MET A 150 -8.92 2.33 20.90
N ASN A 151 -9.81 2.92 21.72
CA ASN A 151 -9.77 2.91 23.18
C ASN A 151 -10.92 2.12 23.83
N THR A 152 -11.70 1.33 23.08
CA THR A 152 -12.72 0.46 23.67
C THR A 152 -12.05 -0.64 24.48
N VAL A 153 -12.38 -0.76 25.77
CA VAL A 153 -11.93 -1.90 26.59
C VAL A 153 -12.81 -3.11 26.29
N ILE A 154 -12.22 -4.24 25.90
CA ILE A 154 -12.93 -5.45 25.46
C ILE A 154 -12.40 -6.65 26.27
N SER A 155 -13.27 -7.57 26.68
CA SER A 155 -12.85 -8.79 27.37
C SER A 155 -12.25 -9.82 26.40
N SER A 156 -11.28 -10.62 26.84
CA SER A 156 -10.56 -11.56 25.96
C SER A 156 -11.45 -12.69 25.43
N GLU A 157 -12.45 -13.09 26.23
CA GLU A 157 -13.45 -14.10 25.89
C GLU A 157 -14.32 -13.63 24.73
N PHE A 158 -14.64 -12.33 24.67
CA PHE A 158 -15.41 -11.72 23.59
C PHE A 158 -14.61 -11.71 22.27
N ILE A 159 -13.31 -11.40 22.33
CA ILE A 159 -12.41 -11.47 21.17
C ILE A 159 -12.36 -12.90 20.64
N GLN A 160 -12.08 -13.89 21.49
CA GLN A 160 -12.04 -15.31 21.11
C GLN A 160 -13.37 -15.80 20.52
N LEU A 161 -14.50 -15.36 21.07
CA LEU A 161 -15.83 -15.73 20.59
C LEU A 161 -16.08 -15.20 19.17
N VAL A 162 -15.71 -13.94 18.87
CA VAL A 162 -15.81 -13.37 17.53
C VAL A 162 -14.83 -14.03 16.55
N GLU A 163 -13.57 -14.26 16.97
CA GLU A 163 -12.54 -14.93 16.17
C GLU A 163 -12.89 -16.38 15.81
N SER A 164 -13.70 -17.07 16.64
CA SER A 164 -14.21 -18.42 16.34
C SER A 164 -15.02 -18.52 15.04
N THR A 165 -15.55 -17.39 14.55
CA THR A 165 -16.25 -17.29 13.24
C THR A 165 -15.31 -17.15 12.04
N GLY A 166 -13.98 -17.06 12.27
CA GLY A 166 -13.00 -16.63 11.26
C GLY A 166 -13.04 -15.12 10.96
N GLY A 167 -13.82 -14.36 11.73
CA GLY A 167 -13.85 -12.91 11.73
C GLY A 167 -12.89 -12.31 12.76
N ALA A 168 -13.15 -11.07 13.21
CA ALA A 168 -12.30 -10.37 14.18
C ALA A 168 -13.02 -9.21 14.88
N VAL A 169 -12.58 -8.87 16.09
CA VAL A 169 -12.85 -7.55 16.68
C VAL A 169 -11.79 -6.58 16.16
N VAL A 170 -12.22 -5.47 15.56
CA VAL A 170 -11.35 -4.54 14.82
C VAL A 170 -11.34 -3.18 15.53
N PRO A 171 -10.26 -2.83 16.25
CA PRO A 171 -10.00 -1.46 16.65
C PRO A 171 -9.86 -0.62 15.39
N TYR A 172 -10.82 0.27 15.14
CA TYR A 172 -11.02 0.89 13.82
C TYR A 172 -11.28 2.40 13.91
N PHE A 173 -12.19 2.79 14.80
CA PHE A 173 -12.57 4.17 14.97
C PHE A 173 -11.54 4.90 15.83
N THR A 174 -10.76 5.78 15.19
CA THR A 174 -9.80 6.64 15.91
C THR A 174 -10.53 7.62 16.84
N VAL A 175 -9.87 8.01 17.92
CA VAL A 175 -10.39 8.98 18.89
C VAL A 175 -9.47 10.19 18.96
N PRO A 176 -9.92 11.35 19.48
CA PRO A 176 -9.06 12.50 19.70
C PRO A 176 -7.79 12.12 20.47
N ALA A 177 -6.64 12.66 20.03
CA ALA A 177 -5.30 12.34 20.54
C ALA A 177 -4.83 10.88 20.37
N TYR A 178 -5.53 10.02 19.62
CA TYR A 178 -4.95 8.73 19.23
C TYR A 178 -3.75 8.93 18.28
N LEU A 179 -2.59 8.39 18.67
CA LEU A 179 -1.38 8.34 17.85
C LEU A 179 -1.20 6.91 17.35
N ASP A 180 -1.28 6.71 16.03
CA ASP A 180 -0.95 5.42 15.43
C ASP A 180 0.57 5.16 15.53
N PRO A 181 1.03 4.13 16.27
CA PRO A 181 2.44 3.80 16.36
C PRO A 181 3.03 3.33 15.03
N VAL A 182 2.21 2.77 14.13
CA VAL A 182 2.65 2.30 12.82
C VAL A 182 2.91 3.50 11.91
N ASP A 183 2.03 4.49 11.85
CA ASP A 183 2.27 5.74 11.11
C ASP A 183 3.45 6.54 11.66
N ASP A 184 3.58 6.69 12.98
CA ASP A 184 4.74 7.38 13.58
C ASP A 184 6.07 6.70 13.22
N THR A 185 6.12 5.37 13.36
CA THR A 185 7.29 4.57 12.98
C THR A 185 7.56 4.67 11.48
N SER A 186 6.52 4.61 10.64
CA SER A 186 6.66 4.65 9.18
C SER A 186 7.07 6.02 8.67
N ARG A 187 6.59 7.12 9.27
CA ARG A 187 7.06 8.49 8.97
C ARG A 187 8.54 8.65 9.29
N LYS A 188 8.97 8.17 10.47
CA LYS A 188 10.38 8.20 10.89
C LYS A 188 11.27 7.37 9.95
N SER A 189 10.84 6.17 9.58
CA SER A 189 11.57 5.29 8.65
C SER A 189 11.61 5.83 7.22
N ALA A 190 10.52 6.42 6.71
CA ALA A 190 10.49 7.10 5.41
C ALA A 190 11.42 8.33 5.40
N ALA A 191 11.41 9.15 6.45
CA ALA A 191 12.30 10.30 6.56
C ALA A 191 13.78 9.88 6.63
N ALA A 192 14.13 8.90 7.47
CA ALA A 192 15.50 8.40 7.60
C ALA A 192 16.02 7.79 6.29
N SER A 193 15.23 6.94 5.63
CA SER A 193 15.58 6.35 4.33
C SER A 193 15.71 7.41 3.23
N GLY A 194 14.80 8.40 3.19
CA GLY A 194 14.88 9.56 2.28
C GLY A 194 16.18 10.36 2.45
N VAL A 195 16.58 10.68 3.69
CA VAL A 195 17.85 11.37 3.98
C VAL A 195 19.06 10.56 3.50
N VAL A 196 19.07 9.24 3.73
CA VAL A 196 20.14 8.34 3.24
C VAL A 196 20.20 8.34 1.72
N LEU A 197 19.05 8.28 1.02
CA LEU A 197 18.99 8.31 -0.45
C LEU A 197 19.50 9.64 -1.02
N ILE A 198 19.06 10.78 -0.46
CA ILE A 198 19.51 12.12 -0.87
C ILE A 198 21.01 12.28 -0.64
N GLY A 199 21.52 11.93 0.54
CA GLY A 199 22.94 11.99 0.85
C GLY A 199 23.78 11.09 -0.05
N MET A 200 23.30 9.88 -0.34
CA MET A 200 23.95 8.96 -1.28
C MET A 200 23.97 9.52 -2.70
N ALA A 201 22.86 10.04 -3.22
CA ALA A 201 22.78 10.62 -4.55
C ALA A 201 23.69 11.85 -4.69
N TRP A 202 23.70 12.75 -3.70
CA TRP A 202 24.58 13.92 -3.66
C TRP A 202 26.07 13.54 -3.67
N LEU A 203 26.46 12.52 -2.92
CA LEU A 203 27.82 11.99 -2.93
C LEU A 203 28.17 11.32 -4.27
N GLU A 204 27.21 10.72 -5.01
CA GLU A 204 27.47 10.20 -6.38
C GLU A 204 27.69 11.36 -7.35
N TRP A 205 26.79 12.34 -7.36
CA TRP A 205 26.89 13.57 -8.16
C TRP A 205 28.23 14.30 -7.97
N ARG A 206 28.65 14.49 -6.70
CA ARG A 206 29.95 15.11 -6.38
C ARG A 206 31.14 14.29 -6.90
N SER A 207 31.05 12.96 -6.84
CA SER A 207 32.10 12.06 -7.36
C SER A 207 32.16 12.05 -8.89
N PHE A 208 31.03 12.25 -9.57
CA PHE A 208 30.93 12.36 -11.02
C PHE A 208 31.56 13.69 -11.49
N ARG A 209 31.15 14.83 -10.92
CA ARG A 209 31.74 16.16 -11.21
C ARG A 209 33.27 16.18 -11.07
N LYS A 210 33.84 15.49 -10.08
CA LYS A 210 35.30 15.42 -9.89
C LYS A 210 36.04 14.65 -11.00
N ARG A 211 35.38 13.74 -11.71
CA ARG A 211 36.01 12.97 -12.82
C ARG A 211 35.97 13.69 -14.16
N SER A 212 34.94 14.51 -14.40
CA SER A 212 34.82 15.28 -15.62
C SER A 212 35.87 16.39 -15.78
N PHE A 213 36.60 16.74 -14.71
CA PHE A 213 37.64 17.77 -14.72
C PHE A 213 39.09 17.26 -14.81
N THR A 214 39.32 15.94 -14.82
CA THR A 214 40.63 15.38 -15.19
C THR A 214 40.81 15.44 -16.70
N VAL A 215 41.15 16.62 -17.22
CA VAL A 215 41.73 16.77 -18.56
C VAL A 215 43.04 15.98 -18.58
N PRO A 216 43.23 14.99 -19.46
CA PRO A 216 44.51 14.34 -19.61
C PRO A 216 45.50 15.35 -20.18
N VAL A 217 46.44 15.81 -19.35
CA VAL A 217 47.56 16.65 -19.82
C VAL A 217 48.27 15.88 -20.93
N PRO A 218 48.38 16.43 -22.15
CA PRO A 218 49.10 15.74 -23.22
C PRO A 218 50.55 15.56 -22.77
N ARG A 219 50.97 14.29 -22.63
CA ARG A 219 52.37 13.98 -22.34
C ARG A 219 53.21 14.55 -23.46
N SER A 220 54.19 15.41 -23.15
CA SER A 220 55.11 15.94 -24.15
C SER A 220 55.66 14.79 -25.00
N PRO A 221 55.65 14.90 -26.33
CA PRO A 221 56.18 13.85 -27.19
C PRO A 221 57.66 13.63 -26.83
N LYS A 222 58.06 12.37 -26.70
CA LYS A 222 59.49 12.03 -26.62
C LYS A 222 60.21 12.63 -27.84
N PRO A 223 61.40 13.23 -27.67
CA PRO A 223 62.17 13.69 -28.82
C PRO A 223 62.43 12.51 -29.76
N LEU A 224 62.01 12.63 -31.01
CA LEU A 224 62.28 11.64 -32.03
C LEU A 224 63.79 11.62 -32.32
N GLN A 225 64.38 10.43 -32.32
CA GLN A 225 65.69 10.22 -32.92
C GLN A 225 65.61 10.56 -34.43
N PRO A 226 66.72 11.04 -35.04
CA PRO A 226 66.72 11.37 -36.46
C PRO A 226 66.47 10.11 -37.29
N VAL A 227 65.35 10.08 -38.01
CA VAL A 227 65.02 9.04 -38.98
C VAL A 227 65.49 9.51 -40.35
N ASP A 228 66.21 8.65 -41.08
CA ASP A 228 66.77 8.98 -42.39
C ASP A 228 65.73 9.56 -43.36
N PRO A 229 66.03 10.70 -44.02
CA PRO A 229 65.04 11.42 -44.82
C PRO A 229 64.50 10.59 -45.99
N ILE A 230 65.31 9.66 -46.53
CA ILE A 230 64.96 8.77 -47.65
C ILE A 230 63.80 7.83 -47.27
N ILE A 231 63.81 7.28 -46.05
CA ILE A 231 62.74 6.38 -45.57
C ILE A 231 61.45 7.19 -45.34
N SER A 232 61.56 8.45 -44.90
CA SER A 232 60.41 9.34 -44.67
C SER A 232 59.70 9.74 -45.97
N ALA A 233 60.41 9.88 -47.08
CA ALA A 233 59.86 10.22 -48.39
C ALA A 233 59.11 9.02 -48.99
N SER A 234 59.72 7.83 -49.02
CA SER A 234 59.09 6.59 -49.47
C SER A 234 57.78 6.32 -48.74
N ARG A 235 57.77 6.37 -47.40
CA ARG A 235 56.57 6.08 -46.59
C ARG A 235 55.45 7.12 -46.76
N LYS A 236 55.76 8.35 -47.21
CA LYS A 236 54.75 9.37 -47.56
C LYS A 236 54.12 9.13 -48.93
N ILE A 237 54.88 8.61 -49.89
CA ILE A 237 54.37 8.29 -51.24
C ILE A 237 53.39 7.13 -51.16
N THR A 238 53.75 6.03 -50.47
CA THR A 238 52.85 4.87 -50.28
C THR A 238 51.54 5.27 -49.60
N HIS A 239 51.59 6.14 -48.58
CA HIS A 239 50.37 6.66 -47.92
C HIS A 239 49.51 7.55 -48.82
N ALA A 240 50.07 8.22 -49.82
CA ALA A 240 49.31 9.00 -50.79
C ALA A 240 48.63 8.09 -51.81
N GLU A 241 49.31 7.04 -52.27
CA GLU A 241 48.75 6.02 -53.17
C GLU A 241 47.60 5.25 -52.49
N ASP A 242 47.79 4.78 -51.25
CA ASP A 242 46.73 4.14 -50.44
C ASP A 242 45.50 5.06 -50.25
N PHE A 243 45.72 6.35 -50.00
CA PHE A 243 44.65 7.33 -49.84
C PHE A 243 43.90 7.58 -51.14
N THR A 244 44.60 7.75 -52.27
CA THR A 244 43.95 7.96 -53.58
C THR A 244 43.15 6.73 -54.02
N THR A 245 43.65 5.53 -53.76
CA THR A 245 42.95 4.27 -54.06
C THR A 245 41.69 4.14 -53.21
N SER A 246 41.81 4.32 -51.88
CA SER A 246 40.66 4.30 -50.95
C SER A 246 39.62 5.40 -51.25
N ALA A 247 40.05 6.57 -51.73
CA ALA A 247 39.16 7.66 -52.11
C ALA A 247 38.40 7.33 -53.40
N LYS A 248 39.07 6.70 -54.38
CA LYS A 248 38.44 6.24 -55.63
C LYS A 248 37.39 5.17 -55.37
N GLU A 249 37.71 4.15 -54.57
CA GLU A 249 36.77 3.08 -54.21
C GLU A 249 35.50 3.63 -53.52
N ARG A 250 35.66 4.60 -52.61
CA ARG A 250 34.52 5.26 -51.92
C ARG A 250 33.67 6.13 -52.83
N LEU A 251 34.26 6.71 -53.89
CA LEU A 251 33.50 7.46 -54.90
C LEU A 251 32.76 6.50 -55.83
N GLN A 252 33.42 5.42 -56.26
CA GLN A 252 32.84 4.38 -57.12
C GLN A 252 31.62 3.73 -56.45
N ALA A 253 31.78 3.27 -55.20
CA ALA A 253 30.69 2.68 -54.41
C ALA A 253 29.50 3.63 -54.18
N LYS A 254 29.72 4.96 -54.20
CA LYS A 254 28.64 5.95 -54.11
C LYS A 254 27.90 6.13 -55.43
N VAL A 255 28.60 6.10 -56.56
CA VAL A 255 27.97 6.15 -57.89
C VAL A 255 27.12 4.88 -58.10
N ASP A 256 27.66 3.72 -57.74
CA ASP A 256 26.94 2.44 -57.81
C ASP A 256 25.71 2.43 -56.87
N GLU A 257 25.75 3.12 -55.72
CA GLU A 257 24.61 3.28 -54.80
C GLU A 257 23.57 4.27 -55.34
N ASP A 258 23.98 5.40 -55.93
CA ASP A 258 23.07 6.40 -56.51
C ASP A 258 22.35 5.87 -57.78
N ASP A 259 22.98 5.02 -58.60
CA ASP A 259 22.34 4.40 -59.77
C ASP A 259 21.24 3.40 -59.36
N VAL A 260 21.41 2.66 -58.27
CA VAL A 260 20.40 1.71 -57.74
C VAL A 260 19.09 2.40 -57.30
N TRP A 261 19.13 3.69 -56.96
CA TRP A 261 17.95 4.46 -56.58
C TRP A 261 17.25 5.19 -57.74
N ASN A 262 17.81 5.17 -58.96
CA ASN A 262 17.20 5.81 -60.13
C ASN A 262 16.31 4.86 -60.98
N ASP A 263 16.31 3.55 -60.68
CA ASP A 263 15.50 2.52 -61.36
C ASP A 263 14.27 2.06 -60.52
N LEU A 264 13.79 2.89 -59.58
CA LEU A 264 12.60 2.68 -58.72
C LEU A 264 11.60 3.85 -58.79
#